data_AF-A0A1H3ZCE7-F1
#
_entry.id   AF-A0A1H3ZCE7-F1
#
_cell.length_a   1.000
_cell.length_b   1.000
_cell.length_c   1.000
_cell.angle_alpha   90.00
_cell.angle_beta   90.00
_cell.angle_gamma   90.00
#
_symmetry.space_group_name_H-M   'P 1'
#
loop_
_entity.id
_entity.type
_entity.pdbx_description
1 polymer ?
#
loop_
_entity_poly.entity_id
_entity_poly.type
_entity_poly.pdbx_seq_one_letter_code
_entity_poly.pdbx_strand_id
1 'polypeptide(L)'
;MAYEARYVFRPNPGADLGAVMEAIQQGAALWKRHGATNARLWVVAAGELGNYVLELRFDNATEYAKVTDPLSADPDFRKWQAANVQAGAFTWVRSNLMRELPLA
;
A
#
# COMPACT_ATOMS: atom_id res chain seq x y z
N MET A 1 10.61 14.45 -10.62
CA MET A 1 10.73 13.02 -10.98
C MET A 1 9.79 12.29 -10.06
N ALA A 2 8.84 11.54 -10.61
CA ALA A 2 7.84 10.89 -9.79
C ALA A 2 8.49 9.86 -8.84
N TYR A 3 7.89 9.71 -7.66
CA TYR A 3 8.18 8.64 -6.71
C TYR A 3 6.99 7.73 -6.63
N GLU A 4 7.24 6.44 -6.45
CA GLU A 4 6.18 5.44 -6.36
C GLU A 4 6.49 4.46 -5.22
N ALA A 5 5.54 4.32 -4.30
CA ALA A 5 5.56 3.28 -3.28
C ALA A 5 4.63 2.14 -3.71
N ARG A 6 5.17 0.91 -3.78
CA ARG A 6 4.41 -0.31 -4.05
C ARG A 6 4.41 -1.20 -2.83
N TYR A 7 3.22 -1.65 -2.47
CA TYR A 7 2.99 -2.60 -1.40
C TYR A 7 2.33 -3.85 -1.98
N VAL A 8 3.10 -4.93 -2.04
CA VAL A 8 2.65 -6.20 -2.62
C VAL A 8 2.21 -7.12 -1.51
N PHE A 9 0.98 -7.62 -1.60
CA PHE A 9 0.40 -8.54 -0.63
C PHE A 9 -0.32 -9.69 -1.33
N ARG A 10 -0.54 -10.78 -0.59
CA ARG A 10 -1.22 -11.98 -1.08
C ARG A 10 -2.24 -12.43 -0.04
N PRO A 11 -3.55 -12.54 -0.39
CA PRO A 11 -4.53 -13.18 0.48
C PRO A 11 -4.09 -14.60 0.86
N ASN A 12 -4.26 -14.95 2.13
CA ASN A 12 -3.89 -16.29 2.61
C ASN A 12 -4.92 -17.34 2.17
N PRO A 13 -4.55 -18.63 2.11
CA PRO A 13 -5.49 -19.70 1.78
C PRO A 13 -6.73 -19.66 2.68
N GLY A 14 -7.92 -19.64 2.07
CA GLY A 14 -9.19 -19.57 2.80
C GLY A 14 -9.55 -18.20 3.37
N ALA A 15 -8.77 -17.16 3.08
CA ALA A 15 -9.10 -15.80 3.51
C ALA A 15 -10.39 -15.30 2.88
N ASP A 16 -11.18 -14.56 3.66
CA ASP A 16 -12.30 -13.78 3.14
C ASP A 16 -11.77 -12.60 2.31
N LEU A 17 -11.89 -12.69 0.99
CA LEU A 17 -11.42 -11.65 0.08
C LEU A 17 -12.15 -10.32 0.29
N GLY A 18 -13.42 -10.32 0.71
CA GLY A 18 -14.15 -9.10 1.04
C GLY A 18 -13.49 -8.36 2.20
N ALA A 19 -13.19 -9.07 3.29
CA ALA A 19 -12.48 -8.54 4.44
C ALA A 19 -11.07 -8.04 4.08
N VAL A 20 -10.35 -8.76 3.21
CA VAL A 20 -9.04 -8.31 2.71
C VAL A 20 -9.16 -7.01 1.93
N MET A 21 -10.13 -6.90 1.01
CA MET A 21 -10.32 -5.66 0.23
C MET A 21 -10.73 -4.49 1.12
N GLU A 22 -11.58 -4.72 2.11
CA GLU A 22 -11.97 -3.70 3.09
C GLU A 22 -10.75 -3.19 3.87
N ALA A 23 -9.91 -4.09 4.38
CA ALA A 23 -8.70 -3.74 5.10
C ALA A 23 -7.75 -2.89 4.24
N ILE A 24 -7.57 -3.24 2.96
CA ILE A 24 -6.71 -2.49 2.05
C ILE A 24 -7.32 -1.13 1.70
N GLN A 25 -8.64 -1.05 1.55
CA GLN A 25 -9.37 0.21 1.36
C GLN A 25 -9.20 1.16 2.57
N GLN A 26 -9.30 0.63 3.79
CA GLN A 26 -9.03 1.39 5.02
C GLN A 26 -7.58 1.91 5.04
N GLY A 27 -6.61 1.07 4.68
CA GLY A 27 -5.21 1.48 4.55
C GLY A 27 -5.01 2.59 3.53
N ALA A 28 -5.62 2.47 2.34
CA ALA A 28 -5.57 3.50 1.30
C ALA A 28 -6.23 4.82 1.74
N ALA A 29 -7.31 4.76 2.52
CA ALA A 29 -7.94 5.95 3.08
C ALA A 29 -7.02 6.67 4.08
N LEU A 30 -6.25 5.94 4.89
CA LEU A 30 -5.25 6.50 5.78
C LEU A 30 -4.12 7.20 5.00
N TRP A 31 -3.59 6.56 3.95
CA TRP A 31 -2.63 7.18 3.03
C TRP A 31 -3.17 8.48 2.43
N LYS A 32 -4.41 8.46 1.94
CA LYS A 32 -5.07 9.63 1.36
C LYS A 32 -5.24 10.77 2.37
N ARG A 33 -5.58 10.45 3.64
CA ARG A 33 -5.71 11.42 4.74
C ARG A 33 -4.42 12.21 4.97
N HIS A 34 -3.26 11.58 4.73
CA HIS A 34 -1.94 12.21 4.89
C HIS A 34 -1.39 12.84 3.60
N GLY A 35 -2.13 12.83 2.50
CA GLY A 35 -1.76 13.52 1.26
C GLY A 35 -1.38 12.62 0.07
N ALA A 36 -1.33 11.29 0.25
CA ALA A 36 -1.12 10.36 -0.87
C ALA A 36 -2.45 10.11 -1.63
N THR A 37 -2.85 11.07 -2.46
CA THR A 37 -4.16 11.06 -3.15
C THR A 37 -4.22 10.16 -4.39
N ASN A 38 -3.06 9.78 -4.95
CA ASN A 38 -2.97 8.93 -6.13
C ASN A 38 -2.69 7.48 -5.73
N ALA A 39 -3.67 6.86 -5.08
CA ALA A 39 -3.64 5.46 -4.69
C ALA A 39 -4.37 4.58 -5.71
N ARG A 40 -3.76 3.46 -6.11
CA ARG A 40 -4.34 2.48 -7.04
C ARG A 40 -4.15 1.07 -6.50
N LEU A 41 -5.17 0.23 -6.63
CA LEU A 41 -5.08 -1.19 -6.30
C LEU A 41 -5.06 -2.00 -7.59
N TRP A 42 -4.07 -2.87 -7.73
CA TRP A 42 -3.90 -3.75 -8.87
C TRP A 42 -3.98 -5.21 -8.43
N VAL A 43 -4.48 -6.06 -9.31
CA VAL A 43 -4.29 -7.51 -9.22
C VAL A 43 -3.20 -7.90 -10.22
N VAL A 44 -2.27 -8.77 -9.81
CA VAL A 44 -1.22 -9.26 -10.69
C VAL A 44 -1.80 -10.30 -11.66
N ALA A 45 -1.85 -9.96 -12.94
CA ALA A 45 -2.43 -10.81 -13.98
C ALA A 45 -1.45 -11.83 -14.58
N ALA A 46 -0.14 -11.70 -14.36
CA ALA A 46 0.89 -12.63 -14.85
C ALA A 46 2.17 -12.57 -14.00
N GLY A 47 2.98 -13.64 -14.01
CA GLY A 47 4.26 -13.75 -13.30
C GLY A 47 4.13 -14.11 -11.82
N GLU A 48 3.38 -13.32 -11.05
CA GLU A 48 3.16 -13.55 -9.61
C GLU A 48 1.66 -13.63 -9.28
N LEU A 49 0.96 -14.57 -9.90
CA LEU A 49 -0.49 -14.76 -9.74
C LEU A 49 -0.90 -14.88 -8.26
N GLY A 50 -2.05 -14.28 -7.93
CA GLY A 50 -2.59 -14.21 -6.58
C GLY A 50 -2.05 -13.05 -5.74
N ASN A 51 -1.06 -12.29 -6.24
CA ASN A 51 -0.63 -11.05 -5.60
C ASN A 51 -1.51 -9.88 -6.00
N TYR A 52 -1.64 -8.94 -5.08
CA TYR A 52 -2.23 -7.62 -5.27
C TYR A 52 -1.18 -6.55 -4.95
N VAL A 53 -1.33 -5.38 -5.55
CA VAL A 53 -0.40 -4.26 -5.37
C VAL A 53 -1.18 -2.99 -5.03
N LEU A 54 -0.98 -2.46 -3.83
CA LEU A 54 -1.34 -1.07 -3.53
C LEU A 54 -0.19 -0.18 -3.99
N GLU A 55 -0.44 0.64 -4.99
CA GLU A 55 0.47 1.64 -5.55
C GLU A 55 0.09 3.02 -5.03
N LEU A 56 1.09 3.80 -4.64
CA LEU A 56 0.96 5.22 -4.29
C LEU A 56 1.97 6.03 -5.10
N ARG A 57 1.48 6.99 -5.88
CA ARG A 57 2.33 7.88 -6.70
C ARG A 57 2.44 9.27 -6.10
N PHE A 58 3.65 9.82 -6.14
CA PHE A 58 4.03 11.14 -5.68
C PHE A 58 4.81 11.87 -6.77
N ASP A 59 4.71 13.20 -6.82
CA ASP A 59 5.39 13.99 -7.86
C ASP A 59 6.90 14.09 -7.67
N ASN A 60 7.37 13.92 -6.42
CA ASN A 60 8.77 13.98 -6.03
C ASN A 60 9.02 13.40 -4.62
N ALA A 61 10.29 13.32 -4.22
CA ALA A 61 10.71 12.79 -2.92
C ALA A 61 10.17 13.59 -1.72
N THR A 62 10.05 14.92 -1.86
CA THR A 62 9.56 15.79 -0.79
C THR A 62 8.09 15.52 -0.49
N GLU A 63 7.27 15.33 -1.53
CA GLU A 63 5.86 14.97 -1.34
C GLU A 63 5.72 13.59 -0.69
N TYR A 64 6.54 12.62 -1.07
CA TYR A 64 6.58 11.32 -0.37
C TYR A 64 6.92 11.50 1.13
N ALA A 65 8.00 12.21 1.45
CA ALA A 65 8.47 12.39 2.82
C ALA A 65 7.46 13.13 3.71
N LYS A 66 6.71 14.09 3.15
CA LYS A 66 5.63 14.80 3.85
C LYS A 66 4.50 13.87 4.32
N VAL A 67 4.31 12.72 3.67
CA VAL A 67 3.25 11.77 4.00
C VAL A 67 3.71 10.67 4.93
N THR A 68 4.90 10.10 4.68
CA THR A 68 5.29 8.82 5.30
C THR A 68 5.53 8.90 6.80
N ASP A 69 6.22 9.93 7.26
CA ASP A 69 6.52 10.08 8.69
C ASP A 69 5.26 10.43 9.49
N PRO A 70 4.41 11.38 9.06
CA PRO A 70 3.12 11.63 9.72
C PRO A 70 2.19 10.42 9.73
N LEU A 71 2.10 9.66 8.63
CA LEU A 71 1.31 8.44 8.58
C LEU A 71 1.84 7.38 9.57
N SER A 72 3.16 7.20 9.65
CA SER A 72 3.77 6.24 10.58
C SER A 72 3.55 6.65 12.05
N ALA A 73 3.52 7.96 12.31
CA ALA A 73 3.19 8.53 13.61
C ALA A 73 1.68 8.47 13.96
N ASP A 74 0.82 8.18 12.99
CA ASP A 74 -0.63 8.12 13.17
C ASP A 74 -1.09 6.91 14.01
N PRO A 75 -1.78 7.11 15.14
CA PRO A 75 -2.33 6.02 15.94
C PRO A 75 -3.30 5.12 15.19
N ASP A 76 -4.11 5.64 14.27
CA ASP A 76 -5.08 4.85 13.50
C ASP A 76 -4.36 3.94 12.50
N PHE A 77 -3.26 4.42 11.91
CA PHE A 77 -2.43 3.60 11.04
C PHE A 77 -1.73 2.48 11.80
N ARG A 78 -1.26 2.73 13.02
CA ARG A 78 -0.72 1.66 13.88
C ARG A 78 -1.79 0.63 14.30
N LYS A 79 -3.00 1.09 14.64
CA LYS A 79 -4.13 0.19 14.96
C LYS A 79 -4.49 -0.68 13.75
N TRP A 80 -4.57 -0.07 12.57
CA TRP A 80 -4.81 -0.79 11.33
C TRP A 80 -3.73 -1.86 11.06
N GLN A 81 -2.44 -1.53 11.22
CA GLN A 81 -1.36 -2.50 11.10
C GLN A 81 -1.51 -3.67 12.09
N ALA A 82 -1.75 -3.37 13.36
CA ALA A 82 -1.93 -4.40 14.40
C ALA A 82 -3.14 -5.31 14.11
N ALA A 83 -4.26 -4.74 13.67
CA ALA A 83 -5.45 -5.50 13.31
C ALA A 83 -5.20 -6.46 12.14
N ASN A 84 -4.46 -6.02 11.11
CA ASN A 84 -4.11 -6.88 9.98
C ASN A 84 -3.15 -8.02 10.36
N VAL A 85 -2.17 -7.74 11.22
CA VAL A 85 -1.27 -8.76 11.76
C VAL A 85 -2.07 -9.80 12.56
N GLN A 86 -2.99 -9.36 13.41
CA GLN A 86 -3.83 -10.26 14.22
C GLN A 86 -4.80 -11.07 13.37
N ALA A 87 -5.42 -10.46 12.36
CA ALA A 87 -6.37 -11.12 11.48
C ALA A 87 -5.69 -12.19 10.61
N GLY A 88 -4.45 -11.98 10.20
CA GLY A 88 -3.69 -12.94 9.40
C GLY A 88 -4.36 -13.27 8.05
N ALA A 89 -5.18 -12.36 7.51
CA ALA A 89 -5.96 -12.59 6.30
C ALA A 89 -5.12 -12.51 5.01
N PHE A 90 -3.97 -11.85 5.05
CA PHE A 90 -3.04 -11.77 3.93
C PHE A 90 -1.59 -11.72 4.41
N THR A 91 -0.67 -12.17 3.56
CA THR A 91 0.78 -12.02 3.76
C THR A 91 1.28 -10.78 3.02
N TRP A 92 2.10 -10.00 3.71
CA TRP A 92 2.89 -8.95 3.09
C TRP A 92 4.08 -9.57 2.33
N VAL A 93 4.12 -9.42 1.02
CA VAL A 93 5.12 -10.07 0.17
C VAL A 93 6.37 -9.20 0.03
N ARG A 94 6.19 -7.92 -0.30
CA ARG A 94 7.29 -6.95 -0.40
C ARG A 94 6.79 -5.51 -0.40
N SER A 95 7.72 -4.59 -0.17
CA SER A 95 7.52 -3.15 -0.39
C SER A 95 8.67 -2.57 -1.19
N ASN A 96 8.38 -1.67 -2.12
CA ASN A 96 9.38 -0.98 -2.92
C ASN A 96 9.08 0.52 -2.94
N LEU A 97 10.13 1.32 -2.76
CA LEU A 97 10.11 2.75 -3.09
C LEU A 97 10.94 2.93 -4.35
N MET A 98 10.33 3.47 -5.40
CA MET A 98 10.95 3.66 -6.70
C MET A 98 10.94 5.14 -7.07
N ARG A 99 11.89 5.55 -7.89
CA ARG A 99 11.92 6.87 -8.51
C ARG A 99 11.95 6.70 -10.02
N GLU A 100 11.18 7.52 -10.70
CA GLU A 100 11.18 7.60 -12.16
C GLU A 100 12.54 8.10 -12.67
N LEU A 101 13.05 7.45 -13.72
CA LEU A 101 14.22 7.91 -14.47
C LEU A 101 13.77 8.37 -15.86
N PRO A 102 14.22 9.55 -16.33
CA PRO A 102 13.93 9.97 -17.70
C PRO A 102 14.67 9.06 -18.69
N LEU A 103 14.03 8.76 -19.82
CA LEU A 103 14.59 7.92 -20.88
C LEU A 103 15.14 8.72 -22.08
N ALA A 104 15.38 10.02 -21.88
CA ALA A 104 15.61 11.10 -22.85
C ALA A 104 14.36 11.96 -23.10
#